data_AF-A0A522A5Z0-F1
#
_entry.id   AF-A0A522A5Z0-F1
#
_cell.length_a   1.000
_cell.length_b   1.000
_cell.length_c   1.000
_cell.angle_alpha   90.00
_cell.angle_beta   90.00
_cell.angle_gamma   90.00
#
_symmetry.space_group_name_H-M   'P 1'
#
loop_
_entity.id
_entity.type
_entity.pdbx_description
1 polymer ?
#
loop_
_entity_poly.entity_id
_entity_poly.type
_entity_poly.pdbx_seq_one_letter_code
_entity_poly.pdbx_strand_id
1 'polypeptide(L)'
;MRCFKHHSTDAVAVCACCGRALCPDCVQTPTATRIVCSSDCANALARDAKAVQLLLDKSAQSAKASAFYCYLTAALSAGASIAAWFMLPSPFLIYFTAACALVLFAAGFWYRRVARKHGLDA
;
A
#
# COMPACT_ATOMS: atom_id res chain seq x y z
N MET A 1 -3.65 16.93 34.01
CA MET A 1 -3.89 15.48 33.71
C MET A 1 -2.68 14.76 34.25
N ARG A 2 -2.82 13.77 35.14
CA ARG A 2 -1.67 13.30 35.95
C ARG A 2 -0.86 12.21 35.24
N CYS A 3 0.46 12.20 35.47
CA CYS A 3 1.35 11.17 34.96
C CYS A 3 1.02 9.79 35.57
N PHE A 4 1.16 8.72 34.76
CA PHE A 4 0.87 7.36 35.18
C PHE A 4 1.80 6.85 36.29
N LYS A 5 3.08 7.26 36.29
CA LYS A 5 4.06 6.90 37.34
C LYS A 5 4.09 7.89 38.49
N HIS A 6 3.99 9.18 38.19
CA HIS A 6 4.03 10.25 39.19
C HIS A 6 2.66 10.92 39.26
N HIS A 7 1.81 10.45 40.16
CA HIS A 7 0.47 11.01 40.37
C HIS A 7 0.49 12.45 40.90
N SER A 8 1.63 12.94 41.40
CA SER A 8 1.83 14.32 41.86
C SER A 8 2.17 15.30 40.75
N THR A 9 2.54 14.81 39.55
CA THR A 9 3.10 15.65 38.48
C THR A 9 2.17 15.66 37.26
N ASP A 10 2.03 16.83 36.64
CA ASP A 10 1.24 16.95 35.42
C ASP A 10 1.96 16.29 34.23
N ALA A 11 1.16 15.66 33.38
CA ALA A 11 1.62 15.02 32.16
C ALA A 11 1.73 16.05 31.01
N VAL A 12 2.82 15.93 30.26
CA VAL A 12 3.15 16.76 29.08
C VAL A 12 3.08 15.98 27.78
N ALA A 13 3.07 14.65 27.84
CA ALA A 13 3.03 13.78 26.67
C ALA A 13 2.18 12.53 26.91
N VAL A 14 1.81 11.86 25.83
CA VAL A 14 1.12 10.56 25.84
C VAL A 14 1.97 9.55 25.10
N CYS A 15 2.13 8.36 25.66
CA CYS A 15 2.84 7.26 25.01
C CYS A 15 2.09 6.82 23.75
N ALA A 16 2.76 6.82 22.60
CA ALA A 16 2.19 6.43 21.31
C ALA A 16 1.81 4.93 21.23
N CYS A 17 2.41 4.08 22.08
CA CYS A 17 2.16 2.63 22.08
C CYS A 17 1.03 2.23 23.05
N CYS A 18 1.02 2.76 24.28
CA CYS A 18 0.09 2.32 25.32
C CYS A 18 -0.92 3.39 25.76
N GLY A 19 -0.87 4.60 25.20
CA GLY A 19 -1.82 5.68 25.48
C GLY A 19 -1.73 6.30 26.87
N ARG A 20 -0.69 5.95 27.66
CA ARG A 20 -0.51 6.47 29.03
C ARG A 20 0.11 7.86 29.04
N ALA A 21 -0.37 8.72 29.94
CA ALA A 21 0.14 10.06 30.15
C ALA A 21 1.48 10.06 30.91
N LEU A 22 2.45 10.87 30.44
CA LEU A 22 3.85 10.91 30.87
C LEU A 22 4.25 12.34 31.29
N CYS A 23 4.96 12.45 32.41
CA CYS A 23 5.67 13.67 32.84
C CYS A 23 7.02 13.78 32.11
N PRO A 24 7.70 14.95 32.12
CA PRO A 24 8.96 15.12 31.37
C PRO A 24 10.06 14.16 31.84
N ASP A 25 10.07 13.78 33.12
CA ASP A 25 11.05 12.82 33.67
C ASP A 25 10.82 11.37 33.20
N CYS A 26 9.58 11.03 32.85
CA CYS A 26 9.23 9.69 32.36
C CYS A 26 9.37 9.56 30.84
N VAL A 27 9.69 10.64 30.13
CA VAL A 27 9.88 10.63 28.69
C VAL A 27 11.31 10.16 28.38
N GLN A 28 11.42 8.95 27.87
CA GLN A 28 12.72 8.39 27.45
C GLN A 28 13.28 9.06 26.19
N THR A 29 12.44 9.67 25.36
CA THR A 29 12.87 10.25 24.08
C THR A 29 12.10 11.53 23.78
N PRO A 30 12.50 12.67 24.38
CA PRO A 30 11.76 13.92 24.28
C PRO A 30 11.79 14.55 22.88
N THR A 31 12.78 14.19 22.06
CA THR A 31 12.98 14.70 20.69
C THR A 31 12.43 13.77 19.60
N ALA A 32 11.90 12.59 19.94
CA ALA A 32 11.34 11.69 18.93
C ALA A 32 9.92 12.13 18.52
N THR A 33 9.59 11.98 17.24
CA THR A 33 8.25 12.22 16.68
C THR A 33 7.17 11.34 17.31
N ARG A 34 7.55 10.24 17.96
CA ARG A 34 6.66 9.39 18.76
C ARG A 34 7.25 9.15 20.14
N ILE A 35 6.58 9.66 21.16
CA ILE A 35 7.00 9.58 22.56
C ILE A 35 6.59 8.21 23.15
N VAL A 36 7.48 7.59 23.91
CA VAL A 36 7.29 6.24 24.49
C VAL A 36 7.66 6.21 25.97
N CYS A 37 6.96 5.38 26.75
CA CYS A 37 7.14 5.27 28.20
C CYS A 37 8.25 4.28 28.63
N SER A 38 8.64 3.35 27.76
CA SER A 38 9.64 2.30 28.03
C SER A 38 10.27 1.77 26.75
N SER A 39 11.38 1.06 26.89
CA SER A 39 12.04 0.33 25.80
C SER A 39 11.13 -0.73 25.17
N ASP A 40 10.28 -1.40 25.96
CA ASP A 40 9.31 -2.36 25.43
C ASP A 40 8.28 -1.71 24.51
N CYS A 41 7.78 -0.53 24.89
CA CYS A 41 6.88 0.25 24.04
C CYS A 41 7.58 0.77 22.78
N ALA A 42 8.87 1.12 22.88
CA ALA A 42 9.69 1.49 21.72
C ALA A 42 9.85 0.31 20.75
N ASN A 43 10.12 -0.89 21.28
CA ASN A 43 10.28 -2.12 20.51
C ASN A 43 8.96 -2.55 19.85
N ALA A 44 7.84 -2.47 20.56
CA ALA A 44 6.52 -2.75 20.00
C ALA A 44 6.19 -1.80 18.85
N LEU A 45 6.41 -0.50 19.04
CA LEU A 45 6.17 0.51 18.01
C LEU A 45 7.08 0.32 16.78
N ALA A 46 8.33 -0.11 16.98
CA ALA A 46 9.25 -0.45 15.91
C ALA A 46 8.82 -1.70 15.14
N ARG A 47 8.24 -2.71 15.83
CA ARG A 47 7.67 -3.90 15.18
C ARG A 47 6.45 -3.54 14.34
N ASP A 48 5.56 -2.71 14.86
CA ASP A 48 4.38 -2.25 14.12
C ASP A 48 4.79 -1.44 12.89
N ALA A 49 5.77 -0.55 13.02
CA ALA A 49 6.31 0.19 11.87
C ALA A 49 6.89 -0.74 10.80
N LYS A 50 7.62 -1.79 11.20
CA LYS A 50 8.12 -2.82 10.27
C LYS A 50 6.99 -3.60 9.61
N ALA A 51 5.95 -3.98 10.35
CA ALA A 51 4.79 -4.69 9.80
C ALA A 51 4.07 -3.85 8.74
N VAL A 52 3.89 -2.54 8.99
CA VAL A 52 3.30 -1.62 8.02
C VAL A 52 4.17 -1.50 6.76
N GLN A 53 5.49 -1.40 6.90
CA GLN A 53 6.38 -1.38 5.74
C GLN A 53 6.33 -2.68 4.93
N LEU A 54 6.31 -3.84 5.59
CA LEU A 54 6.16 -5.12 4.91
C LEU A 54 4.83 -5.25 4.17
N LEU A 55 3.73 -4.73 4.75
CA LEU A 55 2.44 -4.70 4.07
C LEU A 55 2.45 -3.79 2.84
N LEU A 56 3.11 -2.63 2.95
CA LEU A 56 3.29 -1.72 1.82
C LEU A 56 4.10 -2.38 0.70
N ASP A 57 5.25 -2.98 1.01
CA ASP A 57 6.07 -3.70 0.02
C ASP A 57 5.34 -4.87 -0.63
N LYS A 58 4.59 -5.64 0.16
CA LYS A 58 3.82 -6.77 -0.38
C LYS A 58 2.66 -6.29 -1.26
N SER A 59 1.99 -5.20 -0.86
CA SER A 59 0.94 -4.57 -1.67
C SER A 59 1.50 -4.04 -2.99
N ALA A 60 2.70 -3.46 -2.94
CA ALA A 60 3.41 -2.98 -4.12
C ALA A 60 3.73 -4.08 -5.11
N GLN A 61 4.27 -5.18 -4.59
CA GLN A 61 4.65 -6.33 -5.37
C GLN A 61 3.42 -7.01 -5.98
N SER A 62 2.33 -7.10 -5.22
CA SER A 62 1.05 -7.62 -5.73
C SER A 62 0.43 -6.71 -6.80
N ALA A 63 0.57 -5.39 -6.67
CA ALA A 63 0.11 -4.42 -7.67
C ALA A 63 0.92 -4.52 -8.98
N LYS A 64 2.25 -4.71 -8.89
CA LYS A 64 3.11 -4.95 -10.07
C LYS A 64 2.76 -6.28 -10.76
N ALA A 65 2.55 -7.35 -9.99
CA ALA A 65 2.19 -8.66 -10.53
C ALA A 65 0.82 -8.65 -11.24
N SER A 66 -0.18 -7.99 -10.65
CA SER A 66 -1.51 -7.86 -11.26
C SER A 66 -1.51 -6.95 -12.49
N ALA A 67 -0.69 -5.90 -12.51
CA ALA A 67 -0.49 -5.07 -13.70
C ALA A 67 0.15 -5.87 -14.85
N PHE A 68 1.16 -6.68 -14.56
CA PHE A 68 1.79 -7.57 -15.55
C PHE A 68 0.78 -8.57 -16.12
N TYR A 69 -0.05 -9.17 -15.27
CA TYR A 69 -1.10 -10.10 -15.70
C TYR A 69 -2.13 -9.45 -16.63
N CYS A 70 -2.53 -8.20 -16.33
CA CYS A 70 -3.44 -7.43 -17.19
C CYS A 70 -2.83 -7.11 -18.56
N TYR A 71 -1.53 -6.83 -18.64
CA TYR A 71 -0.85 -6.60 -19.92
C TYR A 71 -0.76 -7.88 -20.75
N LEU A 72 -0.48 -9.02 -20.11
CA LEU A 72 -0.43 -10.34 -20.76
C LEU A 72 -1.79 -10.71 -21.36
N THR A 73 -2.87 -10.57 -20.59
CA THR A 73 -4.22 -10.88 -21.08
C THR A 73 -4.70 -9.91 -22.16
N ALA A 74 -4.32 -8.63 -22.09
CA ALA A 74 -4.58 -7.66 -23.15
C ALA A 74 -3.86 -8.04 -24.45
N ALA A 75 -2.59 -8.44 -24.38
CA ALA A 75 -1.81 -8.86 -25.55
C ALA A 75 -2.39 -10.14 -26.19
N LEU A 76 -2.79 -11.11 -25.39
CA LEU A 76 -3.45 -12.34 -25.86
C LEU A 76 -4.79 -12.04 -26.53
N SER A 77 -5.62 -11.15 -25.96
CA SER A 77 -6.89 -10.74 -26.57
C SER A 77 -6.70 -9.98 -27.87
N ALA A 78 -5.70 -9.09 -27.96
CA ALA A 78 -5.36 -8.39 -29.19
C ALA A 78 -4.92 -9.37 -30.29
N GLY A 79 -4.07 -10.35 -29.95
CA GLY A 79 -3.66 -11.42 -30.88
C GLY A 79 -4.83 -12.28 -31.35
N ALA A 80 -5.75 -12.64 -30.46
CA ALA A 80 -6.97 -13.37 -30.81
C ALA A 80 -7.87 -12.56 -31.76
N SER A 81 -7.94 -11.24 -31.58
CA SER A 81 -8.71 -10.35 -32.46
C SER A 81 -8.13 -10.30 -33.89
N ILE A 82 -6.80 -10.32 -34.03
CA ILE A 82 -6.12 -10.36 -35.33
C ILE A 82 -6.30 -11.73 -36.00
N ALA A 83 -6.20 -12.82 -35.22
CA ALA A 83 -6.44 -14.17 -35.73
C ALA A 83 -7.89 -14.37 -36.20
N ALA A 84 -8.87 -13.80 -35.48
CA ALA A 84 -10.28 -13.84 -35.86
C ALA A 84 -10.56 -13.15 -37.20
N TRP A 85 -9.84 -12.05 -37.49
CA TRP A 85 -9.93 -11.36 -38.77
C TRP A 85 -9.52 -12.24 -39.97
N PHE A 86 -8.56 -13.16 -39.77
CA PHE A 86 -8.05 -14.04 -40.83
C PHE A 86 -8.82 -15.36 -40.98
N MET A 87 -9.38 -15.94 -39.90
CA MET A 87 -10.02 -17.27 -39.95
C MET A 87 -11.55 -17.24 -40.09
N LEU A 88 -12.28 -16.30 -39.48
CA LEU A 88 -13.75 -16.22 -39.55
C LEU A 88 -14.20 -14.75 -39.55
N PRO A 89 -14.55 -14.13 -40.69
CA PRO A 89 -14.96 -12.73 -40.77
C PRO A 89 -16.41 -12.57 -40.30
N SER A 90 -16.68 -12.93 -39.05
CA SER A 90 -17.92 -12.61 -38.35
C SER A 90 -17.72 -11.26 -37.63
N PRO A 91 -18.45 -10.20 -38.00
CA PRO A 91 -18.23 -8.86 -37.46
C PRO A 91 -18.45 -8.79 -35.94
N PHE A 92 -19.30 -9.65 -35.39
CA PHE A 92 -19.63 -9.69 -33.96
C PHE A 92 -18.43 -10.06 -33.07
N LEU A 93 -17.61 -11.06 -33.48
CA LEU A 93 -16.45 -11.46 -32.68
C LEU A 93 -15.40 -10.35 -32.64
N ILE A 94 -15.18 -9.66 -33.77
CA ILE A 94 -14.16 -8.62 -33.92
C ILE A 94 -14.46 -7.43 -32.99
N TYR A 95 -15.71 -6.96 -32.96
CA TYR A 95 -16.10 -5.86 -32.07
C TYR A 95 -16.02 -6.26 -30.59
N PHE A 96 -16.37 -7.50 -30.25
CA PHE A 96 -16.31 -7.99 -28.87
C PHE A 96 -14.87 -8.12 -28.36
N THR A 97 -13.96 -8.70 -29.15
CA THR A 97 -12.55 -8.84 -28.76
C THR A 97 -11.81 -7.51 -28.74
N ALA A 98 -12.14 -6.58 -29.66
CA ALA A 98 -11.59 -5.23 -29.65
C ALA A 98 -12.05 -4.42 -28.42
N ALA A 99 -13.32 -4.53 -28.04
CA ALA A 99 -13.84 -3.88 -26.84
C ALA A 99 -13.16 -4.41 -25.56
N CYS A 100 -13.02 -5.73 -25.43
CA CYS A 100 -12.27 -6.34 -24.32
C CYS A 100 -10.80 -5.89 -24.28
N ALA A 101 -10.13 -5.81 -25.43
CA ALA A 101 -8.75 -5.32 -25.51
C ALA A 101 -8.63 -3.87 -25.03
N LEU A 102 -9.55 -2.98 -25.43
CA LEU A 102 -9.56 -1.58 -24.99
C LEU A 102 -9.77 -1.44 -23.48
N VAL A 103 -10.73 -2.20 -22.90
CA VAL A 103 -11.00 -2.17 -21.46
C VAL A 103 -9.79 -2.65 -20.66
N LEU A 104 -9.15 -3.75 -21.09
CA LEU A 104 -7.94 -4.27 -20.43
C LEU A 104 -6.76 -3.31 -20.58
N PHE A 105 -6.61 -2.63 -21.72
CA PHE A 105 -5.55 -1.64 -21.93
C PHE A 105 -5.76 -0.40 -21.06
N ALA A 106 -7.00 0.09 -20.94
CA ALA A 106 -7.36 1.19 -20.06
C ALA A 106 -7.14 0.82 -18.59
N ALA A 107 -7.52 -0.40 -18.17
CA ALA A 107 -7.25 -0.91 -16.84
C ALA A 107 -5.74 -0.98 -16.55
N GLY A 108 -4.94 -1.54 -17.47
CA GLY A 108 -3.48 -1.60 -17.35
C GLY A 108 -2.83 -0.21 -17.25
N PHE A 109 -3.32 0.77 -18.03
CA PHE A 109 -2.87 2.16 -17.93
C PHE A 109 -3.21 2.78 -16.57
N TRP A 110 -4.40 2.51 -16.03
CA TRP A 110 -4.82 2.99 -14.72
C TRP A 110 -3.98 2.37 -13.58
N TYR A 111 -3.74 1.07 -13.62
CA TYR A 111 -2.85 0.38 -12.68
C TYR A 111 -1.43 0.94 -12.71
N ARG A 112 -0.89 1.21 -13.90
CA ARG A 112 0.44 1.82 -14.07
C ARG A 112 0.50 3.26 -13.55
N ARG A 113 -0.60 4.01 -13.64
CA ARG A 113 -0.69 5.38 -13.12
C ARG A 113 -0.81 5.39 -11.59
N VAL A 114 -1.57 4.46 -11.02
CA VAL A 114 -1.70 4.28 -9.56
C VAL A 114 -0.37 3.81 -8.95
N ALA A 115 0.31 2.85 -9.58
CA ALA A 115 1.63 2.39 -9.14
C ALA A 115 2.67 3.53 -9.08
N ARG A 116 2.67 4.43 -10.08
CA ARG A 116 3.52 5.62 -10.09
C ARG A 116 3.17 6.64 -9.00
N LYS A 117 1.88 6.83 -8.69
CA LYS A 117 1.45 7.74 -7.62
C LYS A 117 1.82 7.25 -6.22
N HIS A 118 1.93 5.93 -6.04
CA HIS A 118 2.30 5.32 -4.76
C HIS A 118 3.81 5.13 -4.57
N GLY A 119 4.66 5.69 -5.44
CA GLY A 119 6.11 5.71 -5.22
C GLY A 119 6.76 4.32 -5.16
N LEU A 120 6.17 3.33 -5.84
CA LEU A 120 6.70 1.96 -5.90
C LEU A 120 7.86 1.80 -6.87
N ASP A 121 8.38 2.92 -7.39
CA ASP A 121 9.64 3.03 -8.09
C ASP A 121 10.65 3.59 -7.08
N ALA A 122 11.08 2.73 -6.16
CA ALA A 122 12.38 2.84 -5.51
C ALA A 122 13.36 1.94 -6.27
#